data_AF-A0A920NJ91-F1
#
_entry.id   AF-A0A920NJ91-F1
#
_cell.length_a   1.000
_cell.length_b   1.000
_cell.length_c   1.000
_cell.angle_alpha   90.00
_cell.angle_beta   90.00
_cell.angle_gamma   90.00
#
_symmetry.space_group_name_H-M   'P 1'
#
loop_
_entity.id
_entity.type
_entity.pdbx_description
1 polymer ?
#
loop_
_entity_poly.entity_id
_entity_poly.type
_entity_poly.pdbx_seq_one_letter_code
_entity_poly.pdbx_strand_id
1 'polypeptide(L)'
;MSYIKCLYCRECGREYPVAPEHVCEFCFGPLEVGYDYEAIKKVISKDKIQKGPLSIWRYEDLLPVTRDAGIDMGTGFTPLVKAENLGKLLGLNNCI
;
A
#
# COMPACT_ATOMS: atom_id res chain seq x y z
N MET A 1 -4.78 0.39 -13.29
CA MET A 1 -6.18 0.82 -12.98
C MET A 1 -6.34 0.82 -11.47
N SER A 2 -6.91 1.89 -10.89
CA SER A 2 -7.07 1.97 -9.44
C SER A 2 -8.43 1.39 -9.02
N TYR A 3 -8.46 0.48 -8.05
CA TYR A 3 -9.66 -0.22 -7.58
C TYR A 3 -10.33 0.49 -6.39
N ILE A 4 -10.26 1.82 -6.38
CA ILE A 4 -10.83 2.65 -5.31
C ILE A 4 -12.32 2.89 -5.58
N LYS A 5 -13.14 2.80 -4.53
CA LYS A 5 -14.55 3.17 -4.54
C LYS A 5 -14.77 4.58 -3.99
N CYS A 6 -14.17 4.88 -2.85
CA CYS A 6 -14.36 6.12 -2.10
C CYS A 6 -13.20 6.34 -1.12
N LEU A 7 -13.19 7.49 -0.47
CA LEU A 7 -12.54 7.65 0.82
C LEU A 7 -13.60 7.47 1.93
N TYR A 8 -13.22 7.00 3.10
CA TYR A 8 -14.12 6.97 4.25
C TYR A 8 -13.41 7.39 5.53
N CYS A 9 -14.11 8.06 6.43
CA CYS A 9 -13.57 8.40 7.73
C CYS A 9 -13.51 7.17 8.64
N ARG A 10 -12.34 6.87 9.19
CA ARG A 10 -12.16 5.74 10.10
C ARG A 10 -13.00 5.84 11.38
N GLU A 11 -13.25 7.07 11.86
CA GLU A 11 -13.92 7.32 13.13
C GLU A 11 -15.45 7.36 13.01
N CYS A 12 -15.97 8.06 11.99
CA CYS A 12 -17.41 8.28 11.85
C CYS A 12 -18.05 7.54 10.66
N GLY A 13 -17.25 6.89 9.82
CA GLY A 13 -17.73 6.08 8.68
C GLY A 13 -18.29 6.88 7.50
N ARG A 14 -18.23 8.22 7.52
CA ARG A 14 -18.69 9.05 6.39
C ARG A 14 -17.86 8.77 5.14
N GLU A 15 -18.54 8.63 4.01
CA GLU A 15 -17.91 8.45 2.72
C GLU A 15 -17.67 9.79 2.02
N TYR A 16 -16.60 9.83 1.24
CA TYR A 16 -16.10 10.99 0.51
C TYR A 16 -15.72 10.56 -0.91
N PRO A 17 -15.80 11.47 -1.90
CA PRO A 17 -15.24 11.22 -3.21
C PRO A 17 -13.73 11.01 -3.14
N VAL A 18 -13.16 10.30 -4.11
CA VAL A 18 -11.71 10.11 -4.22
C VAL A 18 -11.06 11.44 -4.58
N ALA A 19 -10.35 12.02 -3.61
CA ALA A 19 -9.71 13.32 -3.69
C ALA A 19 -8.41 13.32 -2.88
N PRO A 20 -7.50 14.29 -3.04
CA PRO A 20 -6.31 14.44 -2.21
C PRO A 20 -6.65 15.00 -0.82
N GLU A 21 -7.60 14.36 -0.13
CA GLU A 21 -8.09 14.71 1.20
C GLU A 21 -7.67 13.63 2.19
N HIS A 22 -7.35 14.03 3.42
CA HIS A 22 -6.84 13.14 4.46
C HIS A 22 -7.53 13.33 5.82
N VAL A 23 -8.42 14.32 5.95
CA VAL A 23 -9.10 14.69 7.20
C VAL A 23 -10.59 14.84 6.95
N CYS A 24 -11.40 14.21 7.80
CA CYS A 24 -12.84 14.40 7.83
C CYS A 24 -13.20 15.79 8.36
N GLU A 25 -13.97 16.56 7.59
CA GLU A 25 -14.42 17.91 7.97
C GLU A 25 -15.37 17.94 9.18
N PHE A 26 -15.98 16.80 9.55
CA PHE A 26 -16.98 16.75 10.64
C PHE A 26 -16.41 16.33 11.99
N CYS A 27 -15.45 15.40 12.00
CA CYS A 27 -14.90 14.86 13.24
C CYS A 27 -13.37 14.95 13.32
N PHE A 28 -12.72 15.55 12.32
CA PHE A 28 -11.26 15.67 12.21
C PHE A 28 -10.50 14.32 12.27
N GLY A 29 -11.21 13.21 12.06
CA GLY A 29 -10.63 11.88 11.97
C GLY A 29 -9.95 11.65 10.62
N PRO A 30 -9.02 10.68 10.53
CA PRO A 30 -8.33 10.36 9.29
C PRO A 30 -9.29 9.76 8.26
N LEU A 31 -9.09 10.13 6.99
CA LEU A 31 -9.72 9.45 5.85
C LEU A 31 -8.85 8.28 5.38
N GLU A 32 -9.48 7.15 5.12
CA GLU A 32 -8.88 5.94 4.56
C GLU A 32 -9.47 5.65 3.18
N VAL A 33 -8.76 4.84 2.40
CA VAL A 33 -9.19 4.46 1.05
C VAL A 33 -10.09 3.23 1.11
N GLY A 34 -11.31 3.36 0.58
CA GLY A 34 -12.24 2.26 0.38
C GLY A 34 -11.97 1.53 -0.95
N TYR A 35 -11.63 0.24 -0.89
CA TYR A 35 -11.28 -0.56 -2.07
C TYR A 35 -12.39 -1.53 -2.52
N ASP A 36 -12.41 -1.85 -3.81
CA ASP A 36 -13.13 -3.00 -4.35
C ASP A 36 -12.31 -4.29 -4.20
N TYR A 37 -12.35 -4.91 -3.03
CA TYR A 37 -11.62 -6.16 -2.78
C TYR A 37 -12.08 -7.32 -3.67
N GLU A 38 -13.36 -7.37 -4.09
CA GLU A 38 -13.86 -8.41 -4.98
C GLU A 38 -13.29 -8.26 -6.41
N ALA A 39 -13.07 -7.04 -6.87
CA ALA A 39 -12.36 -6.77 -8.12
C ALA A 39 -10.86 -7.07 -7.99
N ILE A 40 -10.20 -6.59 -6.92
CA ILE A 40 -8.77 -6.82 -6.67
C ILE A 40 -8.45 -8.32 -6.63
N LYS A 41 -9.27 -9.11 -5.92
CA LYS A 41 -9.08 -10.56 -5.77
C LYS A 41 -9.03 -11.31 -7.11
N LYS A 42 -9.69 -10.80 -8.15
CA LYS A 42 -9.71 -11.42 -9.49
C LYS A 42 -8.43 -11.18 -10.28
N VAL A 43 -7.68 -10.13 -9.94
CA VAL A 43 -6.51 -9.70 -10.73
C VAL A 43 -5.19 -9.90 -10.00
N ILE A 44 -5.20 -9.96 -8.67
CA ILE A 44 -3.99 -10.05 -7.86
C ILE A 44 -3.57 -11.51 -7.69
N SER A 45 -2.27 -11.76 -7.84
CA SER A 45 -1.68 -13.07 -7.55
C SER A 45 -0.22 -12.91 -7.13
N LYS A 46 0.30 -13.90 -6.39
CA LYS A 46 1.73 -13.92 -6.03
C LYS A 46 2.61 -13.92 -7.28
N ASP A 47 2.23 -14.66 -8.31
CA ASP A 47 2.95 -14.73 -9.60
C ASP A 47 2.99 -13.35 -10.30
N LYS A 48 1.86 -12.64 -10.35
CA LYS A 48 1.79 -11.28 -10.92
C LYS A 48 2.70 -10.31 -10.16
N ILE A 49 2.62 -10.32 -8.82
CA ILE A 49 3.47 -9.49 -7.97
C ILE A 49 4.96 -9.82 -8.20
N GLN A 50 5.31 -11.11 -8.28
CA GLN A 50 6.68 -11.56 -8.49
C GLN A 50 7.25 -11.11 -9.84
N LYS A 51 6.45 -11.18 -10.91
CA LYS A 51 6.82 -10.73 -12.27
C LYS A 51 6.84 -9.21 -12.43
N GLY A 52 6.27 -8.47 -11.48
CA GLY A 52 6.28 -7.01 -11.48
C GLY A 52 7.68 -6.41 -11.31
N PRO A 53 7.82 -5.08 -11.52
CA PRO A 53 9.10 -4.39 -11.39
C PRO A 53 9.68 -4.49 -9.97
N LEU A 54 10.98 -4.24 -9.82
CA LEU A 54 11.67 -4.14 -8.53
C LEU A 54 11.40 -2.78 -7.87
N SER A 55 10.13 -2.43 -7.69
CA SER A 55 9.65 -1.19 -7.06
C SER A 55 8.27 -1.40 -6.46
N ILE A 56 7.72 -0.37 -5.79
CA ILE A 56 6.37 -0.38 -5.22
C ILE A 56 5.30 -0.66 -6.28
N TRP A 57 5.57 -0.36 -7.55
CA TRP A 57 4.65 -0.55 -8.67
C TRP A 57 4.33 -2.01 -8.98
N ARG A 58 5.03 -2.98 -8.40
CA ARG A 58 4.59 -4.39 -8.44
C ARG A 58 3.26 -4.65 -7.71
N TYR A 59 2.83 -3.69 -6.89
CA TYR A 59 1.56 -3.70 -6.17
C TYR A 59 0.56 -2.70 -6.76
N GLU A 60 0.69 -2.29 -8.02
CA GLU A 60 -0.16 -1.25 -8.65
C GLU A 60 -1.66 -1.46 -8.41
N ASP A 61 -2.15 -2.71 -8.47
CA ASP A 61 -3.57 -3.02 -8.24
C ASP A 61 -4.04 -2.74 -6.79
N LEU A 62 -3.12 -2.53 -5.85
CA LEU A 62 -3.41 -2.20 -4.46
C LEU A 62 -3.16 -0.73 -4.13
N LEU A 63 -2.61 0.04 -5.07
CA LEU A 63 -2.28 1.44 -4.82
C LEU A 63 -3.47 2.35 -5.13
N PRO A 64 -3.68 3.40 -4.30
CA PRO A 64 -4.76 4.36 -4.51
C PRO A 64 -4.42 5.41 -5.57
N VAL A 65 -3.46 5.12 -6.46
CA VAL A 65 -2.95 6.02 -7.48
C VAL A 65 -2.60 5.22 -8.73
N THR A 66 -2.65 5.88 -9.88
CA THR A 66 -2.19 5.31 -11.14
C THR A 66 -0.74 5.73 -11.43
N ARG A 67 -0.02 4.92 -12.20
CA ARG A 67 1.42 5.10 -12.43
C ARG A 67 1.78 6.38 -13.19
N ASP A 68 0.87 6.84 -14.03
CA ASP A 68 0.95 8.09 -14.78
C ASP A 68 0.77 9.35 -13.89
N ALA A 69 0.28 9.20 -12.67
CA ALA A 69 -0.01 10.34 -11.79
C ALA A 69 1.21 10.81 -10.96
N GLY A 70 2.36 10.12 -10.99
CA GLY A 70 3.46 10.38 -10.06
C GLY A 70 4.87 10.31 -10.67
N ILE A 71 5.83 10.95 -10.00
CA ILE A 71 7.26 10.81 -10.28
C ILE A 71 7.73 9.47 -9.70
N ASP A 72 8.13 8.53 -10.56
CA ASP A 72 8.69 7.23 -10.16
C ASP A 72 10.21 7.30 -10.07
N MET A 73 10.77 7.26 -8.86
CA MET A 73 12.22 7.18 -8.63
C MET A 73 12.71 5.74 -8.38
N GLY A 74 11.89 4.72 -8.67
CA GLY A 74 12.17 3.33 -8.32
C GLY A 74 11.99 3.04 -6.84
N THR A 75 11.09 3.77 -6.16
CA THR A 75 10.84 3.63 -4.73
C THR A 75 10.30 2.23 -4.38
N GLY A 76 10.68 1.72 -3.21
CA GLY A 76 10.23 0.43 -2.70
C GLY A 76 11.18 -0.70 -3.04
N PHE A 77 10.75 -1.93 -2.73
CA PHE A 77 11.57 -3.15 -2.89
C PHE A 77 12.97 -3.03 -2.25
N THR A 78 13.07 -2.30 -1.14
CA THR A 78 14.31 -2.16 -0.38
C THR A 78 14.81 -3.54 0.06
N PRO A 79 16.10 -3.87 -0.15
CA PRO A 79 16.63 -5.16 0.25
C PRO A 79 16.41 -5.43 1.75
N LEU A 80 15.91 -6.63 2.06
CA LEU A 80 15.85 -7.13 3.42
C LEU A 80 17.15 -7.87 3.72
N VAL A 81 18.03 -7.25 4.51
CA VAL A 81 19.38 -7.76 4.79
C VAL A 81 19.41 -8.37 6.19
N LYS A 82 19.81 -9.64 6.29
CA LYS A 82 19.91 -10.33 7.57
C LYS A 82 20.97 -9.69 8.48
N ALA A 83 20.56 -9.33 9.70
CA ALA A 83 21.40 -8.68 10.69
C ALA A 83 22.20 -9.70 11.52
N GLU A 84 23.20 -10.32 10.90
CA GLU A 84 23.97 -11.43 11.50
C GLU A 84 24.63 -11.07 12.84
N ASN A 85 25.30 -9.91 12.93
CA ASN A 85 26.02 -9.51 14.15
C ASN A 85 25.08 -9.21 15.32
N LEU A 86 23.99 -8.49 15.04
CA LEU A 86 22.99 -8.16 16.04
C LEU A 86 22.22 -9.41 16.48
N GLY A 87 21.88 -10.30 15.54
CA GLY A 87 21.25 -11.58 15.83
C GLY A 87 22.09 -12.41 16.79
N LYS A 88 23.40 -12.55 16.53
CA LYS A 88 24.32 -13.26 17.43
C LYS A 88 24.39 -12.63 18.82
N LEU A 89 24.49 -11.31 18.91
CA LEU A 89 24.56 -10.58 20.18
C LEU A 89 23.31 -10.83 21.05
N LEU A 90 22.14 -10.92 20.41
CA LEU A 90 20.85 -11.09 21.08
C LEU A 90 20.38 -12.56 21.19
N GLY A 91 21.15 -13.53 20.68
CA GLY A 91 20.75 -14.93 20.65
C GLY A 91 19.60 -15.24 19.69
N LEU A 92 19.42 -14.44 18.64
CA LEU A 92 18.35 -14.56 17.64
C LEU A 92 18.89 -15.13 16.33
N ASN A 93 18.21 -16.16 15.80
CA ASN A 93 18.61 -16.83 14.56
C ASN A 93 17.99 -16.21 13.29
N ASN A 94 16.87 -15.50 13.45
CA ASN A 94 16.08 -14.92 12.37
C ASN A 94 15.93 -13.40 12.54
N CYS A 95 17.05 -12.71 12.73
CA CYS A 95 17.07 -11.25 12.74
C CYS A 95 17.28 -10.74 11.31
N ILE A 96 16.16 -10.35 10.68
CA ILE A 96 16.06 -9.69 9.38
C ILE A 96 15.69 -8.23 9.56
#